data_AF-A0A4R4T131-F1
#
_entry.id   AF-A0A4R4T131-F1
#
_cell.length_a   1.000
_cell.length_b   1.000
_cell.length_c   1.000
_cell.angle_alpha   90.00
_cell.angle_beta   90.00
_cell.angle_gamma   90.00
#
_symmetry.space_group_name_H-M   'P 1'
#
loop_
_entity.id
_entity.type
_entity.pdbx_description
1 polymer ?
#
loop_
_entity_poly.entity_id
_entity_poly.type
_entity_poly.pdbx_seq_one_letter_code
_entity_poly.pdbx_strand_id
1 'polypeptide(L)'
;MTMHVPTMSLREFDDAQQQMPPGIAARSQSLRACATRAAWCGCCGVARRLLRLAFAAVRHGDDAIAEMLLTEAEHYVGTGRHAATCPQVPPRPARRAARMPAQGQVPGWDGLPGPLVAATDASWKRGTCGIGYVVSDGRWGMRGWTFGPQDPTGRHRVLVSELRAVGLLLDRVEDGRDLVLLVDSLSALRFLRAWRRGDTGLLPDGYDLRPRGSGADPSLVRLARKVVGRPGLRLEHVRAHSGHPLNETADSLASIARRRVTETFDSTDRAEGLVEAFLHAWHRTGGIAA
;
A
#
# COMPACT_ATOMS: atom_id res chain seq x y z
N MET A 1 -28.43 -26.00 -19.72
CA MET A 1 -29.45 -24.98 -19.45
C MET A 1 -29.10 -24.30 -18.13
N THR A 2 -28.64 -23.04 -18.16
CA THR A 2 -28.35 -22.27 -16.95
C THR A 2 -29.66 -21.82 -16.30
N MET A 3 -30.07 -22.48 -15.21
CA MET A 3 -31.19 -22.01 -14.38
C MET A 3 -30.84 -20.64 -13.81
N HIS A 4 -31.61 -19.61 -14.18
CA HIS A 4 -31.50 -18.29 -13.60
C HIS A 4 -32.19 -18.29 -12.23
N VAL A 5 -31.41 -18.35 -11.16
CA VAL A 5 -31.92 -18.15 -9.79
C VAL A 5 -31.86 -16.64 -9.52
N PRO A 6 -32.96 -15.93 -9.25
CA PRO A 6 -32.90 -14.48 -9.02
C PRO A 6 -32.10 -14.15 -7.75
N THR A 7 -31.41 -13.02 -7.72
CA THR A 7 -30.78 -12.48 -6.51
C THR A 7 -31.84 -12.16 -5.46
N MET A 8 -31.48 -12.23 -4.18
CA MET A 8 -32.31 -11.70 -3.09
C MET A 8 -31.96 -10.24 -2.82
N SER A 9 -32.90 -9.50 -2.25
CA SER A 9 -32.60 -8.14 -1.80
C SER A 9 -31.63 -8.15 -0.61
N LEU A 10 -30.93 -7.03 -0.37
CA LEU A 10 -30.03 -6.93 0.78
C LEU A 10 -30.78 -7.11 2.10
N ARG A 11 -31.98 -6.52 2.19
CA ARG A 11 -32.86 -6.63 3.35
C ARG A 11 -33.31 -8.07 3.59
N GLU A 12 -33.75 -8.78 2.55
CA GLU A 12 -34.15 -10.19 2.63
C GLU A 12 -32.99 -11.07 3.15
N PHE A 13 -31.76 -10.80 2.71
CA PHE A 13 -30.58 -11.50 3.20
C PHE A 13 -30.31 -11.20 4.68
N ASP A 14 -30.31 -9.92 5.07
CA ASP A 14 -30.02 -9.49 6.43
C ASP A 14 -31.08 -10.03 7.42
N ASP A 15 -32.37 -9.96 7.05
CA ASP A 15 -33.48 -10.49 7.86
C ASP A 15 -33.38 -12.01 8.05
N ALA A 16 -33.00 -12.75 6.99
CA ALA A 16 -32.84 -14.20 7.06
C ALA A 16 -31.61 -14.61 7.88
N GLN A 17 -30.53 -13.83 7.81
CA GLN A 17 -29.30 -14.07 8.57
C GLN A 17 -29.48 -13.81 10.07
N GLN A 18 -30.27 -12.81 10.46
CA GLN A 18 -30.58 -12.52 11.87
C GLN A 18 -31.31 -13.66 12.58
N GLN A 19 -32.01 -14.51 11.83
CA GLN A 19 -32.73 -15.68 12.34
C GLN A 19 -31.83 -16.92 12.47
N MET A 20 -30.57 -16.86 12.00
CA MET A 20 -29.65 -18.00 12.03
C MET A 20 -28.88 -18.09 13.36
N PRO A 21 -28.53 -19.32 13.81
CA PRO A 21 -27.55 -19.51 14.85
C PRO A 21 -26.21 -18.81 14.53
N PRO A 22 -25.46 -18.32 15.53
CA PRO A 22 -24.26 -17.49 15.29
C PRO A 22 -23.22 -18.11 14.36
N GLY A 23 -22.99 -19.43 14.45
CA GLY A 23 -22.04 -20.13 13.57
C GLY A 23 -22.49 -20.17 12.11
N ILE A 24 -23.78 -20.39 11.87
CA ILE A 24 -24.40 -20.42 10.54
C ILE A 24 -24.50 -18.99 9.97
N ALA A 25 -24.80 -18.00 10.81
CA ALA A 25 -24.83 -16.59 10.46
C ALA A 25 -23.46 -16.06 10.00
N ALA A 26 -22.38 -16.45 10.69
CA ALA A 26 -21.01 -16.06 10.31
C ALA A 26 -20.59 -16.64 8.95
N ARG A 27 -20.94 -17.91 8.69
CA ARG A 27 -20.64 -18.59 7.42
C ARG A 27 -21.42 -18.03 6.25
N SER A 28 -22.74 -17.81 6.42
CA SER A 28 -23.61 -17.24 5.39
C SER A 28 -23.18 -15.82 4.98
N GLN A 29 -22.56 -15.04 5.88
CA GLN A 29 -22.02 -13.71 5.56
C GLN A 29 -21.01 -13.74 4.39
N SER A 30 -20.19 -14.78 4.30
CA SER A 30 -19.21 -14.94 3.22
C SER A 30 -19.85 -15.10 1.84
N LEU A 31 -21.13 -15.50 1.79
CA LEU A 31 -21.93 -15.72 0.59
C LEU A 31 -22.83 -14.52 0.23
N ARG A 32 -22.76 -13.41 0.98
CA ARG A 32 -23.62 -12.22 0.80
C ARG A 32 -23.57 -11.65 -0.62
N ALA A 33 -22.38 -11.57 -1.23
CA ALA A 33 -22.23 -11.01 -2.57
C ALA A 33 -22.82 -11.92 -3.66
N CYS A 34 -22.71 -13.23 -3.48
CA CYS A 34 -23.35 -14.27 -4.29
C CYS A 34 -24.87 -14.16 -4.21
N ALA A 35 -25.40 -13.93 -3.01
CA ALA A 35 -26.83 -13.82 -2.76
C ALA A 35 -27.46 -12.56 -3.38
N THR A 36 -26.78 -11.41 -3.27
CA THR A 36 -27.37 -10.09 -3.52
C THR A 36 -26.93 -9.42 -4.82
N ARG A 37 -25.74 -9.75 -5.36
CA ARG A 37 -25.13 -9.00 -6.49
C ARG A 37 -24.72 -9.86 -7.68
N ALA A 38 -24.38 -11.15 -7.49
CA ALA A 38 -23.81 -12.00 -8.54
C ALA A 38 -24.86 -12.63 -9.49
N ALA A 39 -25.77 -11.83 -10.06
CA ALA A 39 -26.93 -12.33 -10.83
C ALA A 39 -26.56 -13.26 -12.01
N TRP A 40 -25.42 -13.02 -12.65
CA TRP A 40 -25.03 -13.67 -13.90
C TRP A 40 -23.94 -14.76 -13.76
N CYS A 41 -23.58 -15.13 -12.54
CA CYS A 41 -22.58 -16.17 -12.30
C CYS A 41 -23.24 -17.53 -12.04
N GLY A 42 -22.91 -18.55 -12.84
CA GLY A 42 -23.46 -19.90 -12.70
C GLY A 42 -23.14 -20.55 -11.35
N CYS A 43 -21.89 -20.47 -10.89
CA CYS A 43 -21.47 -20.99 -9.58
C CYS A 43 -22.19 -20.26 -8.43
N CYS A 44 -22.33 -18.94 -8.54
CA CYS A 44 -23.11 -18.16 -7.57
C CYS A 44 -24.62 -18.48 -7.64
N GLY A 45 -25.16 -18.82 -8.81
CA GLY A 45 -26.55 -19.25 -8.94
C GLY A 45 -26.84 -20.52 -8.14
N VAL A 46 -25.94 -21.50 -8.18
CA VAL A 46 -26.04 -22.74 -7.40
C VAL A 46 -25.89 -22.45 -5.90
N ALA A 47 -24.86 -21.72 -5.51
CA ALA A 47 -24.63 -21.36 -4.10
C ALA A 47 -25.79 -20.53 -3.52
N ARG A 48 -26.40 -19.63 -4.30
CA ARG A 48 -27.58 -18.86 -3.89
C ARG A 48 -28.80 -19.75 -3.63
N ARG A 49 -29.01 -20.78 -4.46
CA ARG A 49 -30.09 -21.74 -4.24
C ARG A 49 -29.89 -22.51 -2.94
N LEU A 50 -28.67 -23.00 -2.72
CA LEU A 50 -28.31 -23.72 -1.50
C LEU A 50 -28.45 -22.83 -0.26
N LEU A 51 -28.04 -21.57 -0.34
CA LEU A 51 -28.22 -20.59 0.73
C LEU A 51 -29.70 -20.33 1.04
N ARG A 52 -30.57 -20.21 0.03
CA ARG A 52 -32.03 -20.08 0.25
C ARG A 52 -32.61 -21.30 0.96
N LEU A 53 -32.15 -22.50 0.61
CA LEU A 53 -32.52 -23.73 1.28
C LEU A 53 -31.99 -23.78 2.72
N ALA A 54 -30.78 -23.27 2.97
CA ALA A 54 -30.23 -23.18 4.32
C ALA A 54 -31.06 -22.24 5.21
N PHE A 55 -31.46 -21.06 4.69
CA PHE A 55 -32.41 -20.19 5.41
C PHE A 55 -33.75 -20.87 5.68
N ALA A 56 -34.25 -21.69 4.76
CA ALA A 56 -35.48 -22.45 4.98
C ALA A 56 -35.31 -23.53 6.05
N ALA A 57 -34.21 -24.28 6.02
CA ALA A 57 -33.90 -25.32 7.00
C ALA A 57 -33.84 -24.75 8.43
N VAL A 58 -33.16 -23.62 8.62
CA VAL A 58 -33.13 -22.91 9.91
C VAL A 58 -34.54 -22.50 10.37
N ARG A 59 -35.37 -21.95 9.47
CA ARG A 59 -36.77 -21.61 9.83
C ARG A 59 -37.61 -22.81 10.26
N HIS A 60 -37.23 -24.01 9.83
CA HIS A 60 -37.87 -25.27 10.22
C HIS A 60 -37.15 -25.99 11.38
N GLY A 61 -36.12 -25.37 11.98
CA GLY A 61 -35.38 -25.93 13.11
C GLY A 61 -34.37 -27.02 12.75
N ASP A 62 -33.97 -27.12 11.47
CA ASP A 62 -33.01 -28.11 11.00
C ASP A 62 -31.63 -27.48 10.70
N ASP A 63 -30.90 -27.22 11.79
CA ASP A 63 -29.58 -26.60 11.72
C ASP A 63 -28.55 -27.53 11.05
N ALA A 64 -28.70 -28.85 11.19
CA ALA A 64 -27.80 -29.83 10.58
C ALA A 64 -27.88 -29.81 9.05
N ILE A 65 -29.10 -29.74 8.50
CA ILE A 65 -29.30 -29.57 7.06
C ILE A 65 -28.79 -28.20 6.61
N ALA A 66 -29.02 -27.14 7.39
CA ALA A 66 -28.52 -25.80 7.06
C ALA A 66 -26.99 -25.76 6.95
N GLU A 67 -26.26 -26.40 7.89
CA GLU A 67 -24.81 -26.49 7.85
C GLU A 67 -24.28 -27.27 6.65
N MET A 68 -24.94 -28.38 6.30
CA MET A 68 -24.60 -29.18 5.12
C MET A 68 -24.75 -28.35 3.84
N LEU A 69 -25.88 -27.64 3.70
CA LEU A 69 -26.17 -26.79 2.54
C LEU A 69 -25.20 -25.61 2.42
N LEU A 70 -24.78 -25.01 3.55
CA LEU A 70 -23.77 -23.96 3.54
C LEU A 70 -22.40 -24.49 3.13
N THR A 71 -22.02 -25.67 3.61
CA THR A 71 -20.76 -26.33 3.20
C THR A 71 -20.71 -26.55 1.69
N GLU A 72 -21.81 -27.03 1.12
CA GLU A 72 -21.91 -27.22 -0.32
C GLU A 72 -21.92 -25.88 -1.08
N ALA A 73 -22.61 -24.86 -0.56
CA ALA A 73 -22.62 -23.52 -1.16
C ALA A 73 -21.22 -22.89 -1.19
N GLU A 74 -20.48 -23.01 -0.08
CA GLU A 74 -19.08 -22.59 0.03
C GLU A 74 -18.18 -23.37 -0.95
N HIS A 75 -18.40 -24.68 -1.11
CA HIS A 75 -17.69 -25.49 -2.09
C HIS A 75 -17.87 -24.95 -3.51
N TYR A 76 -19.10 -24.73 -3.96
CA TYR A 76 -19.38 -24.18 -5.30
C TYR A 76 -18.78 -22.78 -5.51
N VAL A 77 -18.75 -21.94 -4.47
CA VAL A 77 -18.09 -20.64 -4.54
C VAL A 77 -16.57 -20.78 -4.60
N GLY A 78 -15.98 -21.67 -3.82
CA GLY A 78 -14.53 -21.84 -3.69
C GLY A 78 -13.87 -22.56 -4.86
N THR A 79 -14.53 -23.56 -5.44
CA THR A 79 -13.98 -24.39 -6.53
C THR A 79 -14.53 -24.00 -7.91
N GLY A 80 -15.62 -23.24 -7.95
CA GLY A 80 -16.31 -22.83 -9.17
C GLY A 80 -15.50 -21.86 -10.05
N ARG A 81 -15.72 -21.92 -11.37
CA ARG A 81 -15.17 -20.95 -12.32
C ARG A 81 -16.06 -19.70 -12.37
N HIS A 82 -15.57 -18.61 -11.78
CA HIS A 82 -16.25 -17.31 -11.81
C HIS A 82 -15.71 -16.42 -12.93
N ALA A 83 -16.56 -15.55 -13.47
CA ALA A 83 -16.11 -14.45 -14.31
C ALA A 83 -15.25 -13.46 -13.51
N ALA A 84 -14.31 -12.77 -14.17
CA ALA A 84 -13.42 -11.80 -13.51
C ALA A 84 -14.18 -10.63 -12.86
N THR A 85 -15.40 -10.34 -13.33
CA THR A 85 -16.30 -9.30 -12.81
C THR A 85 -17.28 -9.81 -11.77
N CYS A 86 -17.19 -11.08 -11.35
CA CYS A 86 -18.09 -11.65 -10.36
C CYS A 86 -17.89 -10.99 -8.99
N PRO A 87 -18.92 -10.37 -8.38
CA PRO A 87 -18.78 -9.66 -7.11
C PRO A 87 -18.56 -10.58 -5.90
N GLN A 88 -18.72 -11.90 -6.07
CA GLN A 88 -18.40 -12.92 -5.06
C GLN A 88 -16.90 -13.22 -5.00
N VAL A 89 -16.18 -13.00 -6.11
CA VAL A 89 -14.73 -13.15 -6.12
C VAL A 89 -14.14 -11.80 -5.73
N PRO A 90 -13.38 -11.69 -4.63
CA PRO A 90 -12.64 -10.47 -4.36
C PRO A 90 -11.78 -10.16 -5.60
N PRO A 91 -11.66 -8.89 -6.03
CA PRO A 91 -10.85 -8.55 -7.19
C PRO A 91 -9.51 -9.25 -7.03
N ARG A 92 -9.17 -10.09 -8.02
CA ARG A 92 -7.93 -10.88 -8.00
C ARG A 92 -6.82 -9.92 -7.57
N PRO A 93 -6.08 -10.17 -6.47
CA PRO A 93 -5.04 -9.26 -6.04
C PRO A 93 -4.18 -9.04 -7.28
N ALA A 94 -4.13 -7.79 -7.75
CA ALA A 94 -3.49 -7.46 -9.01
C ALA A 94 -2.15 -8.19 -9.04
N ARG A 95 -1.92 -9.03 -10.06
CA ARG A 95 -0.66 -9.78 -10.25
C ARG A 95 0.47 -8.83 -9.88
N ARG A 96 1.23 -9.15 -8.82
CA ARG A 96 2.45 -8.50 -8.25
C ARG A 96 3.06 -7.37 -9.10
N ALA A 97 2.29 -6.37 -9.46
CA ALA A 97 2.71 -5.14 -10.06
C ALA A 97 2.92 -4.24 -8.86
N ALA A 98 4.12 -3.64 -8.78
CA ALA A 98 4.41 -2.64 -7.77
C ALA A 98 3.20 -1.70 -7.70
N ARG A 99 2.49 -1.70 -6.56
CA ARG A 99 1.35 -0.78 -6.39
C ARG A 99 1.87 0.61 -6.69
N MET A 100 1.10 1.39 -7.45
CA MET A 100 1.42 2.79 -7.64
C MET A 100 1.69 3.43 -6.27
N PRO A 101 2.66 4.35 -6.19
CA PRO A 101 2.87 5.09 -4.95
C PRO A 101 1.55 5.66 -4.45
N ALA A 102 1.25 5.50 -3.16
CA ALA A 102 0.21 6.31 -2.53
C ALA A 102 0.87 7.61 -2.10
N GLN A 103 0.20 8.72 -2.35
CA GLN A 103 0.73 10.04 -2.10
C GLN A 103 -0.43 11.01 -1.90
N GLY A 104 -0.18 12.06 -1.14
CA GLY A 104 -1.17 13.08 -0.80
C GLY A 104 -0.49 14.33 -0.27
N GLN A 105 -1.33 15.28 0.14
CA GLN A 105 -0.91 16.50 0.80
C GLN A 105 -1.95 16.88 1.84
N VAL A 106 -1.53 17.07 3.09
CA VAL A 106 -2.39 17.62 4.13
C VAL A 106 -2.54 19.13 3.87
N PRO A 107 -3.77 19.66 3.72
CA PRO A 107 -3.99 21.06 3.38
C PRO A 107 -3.63 22.01 4.53
N GLY A 108 -3.40 23.29 4.22
CA GLY A 108 -3.19 24.35 5.22
C GLY A 108 -1.74 24.55 5.66
N TRP A 109 -0.80 23.83 5.05
CA TRP A 109 0.64 23.92 5.33
C TRP A 109 1.46 24.32 4.09
N ASP A 110 0.79 24.64 2.99
CA ASP A 110 1.40 25.13 1.77
C ASP A 110 1.78 26.62 1.87
N GLY A 111 2.73 27.04 1.03
CA GLY A 111 3.13 28.45 0.93
C GLY A 111 3.94 28.99 2.13
N LEU A 112 4.29 28.15 3.11
CA LEU A 112 5.11 28.58 4.24
C LEU A 112 6.49 29.10 3.78
N PRO A 113 6.99 30.19 4.37
CA PRO A 113 8.26 30.78 3.99
C PRO A 113 9.44 29.89 4.39
N GLY A 114 10.52 29.97 3.62
CA GLY A 114 11.77 29.24 3.89
C GLY A 114 11.98 27.97 3.05
N PRO A 115 13.09 27.26 3.29
CA PRO A 115 13.42 26.03 2.59
C PRO A 115 12.44 24.92 3.00
N LEU A 116 12.13 24.02 2.07
CA LEU A 116 11.39 22.82 2.39
C LEU A 116 12.30 21.86 3.15
N VAL A 117 11.80 21.26 4.22
CA VAL A 117 12.51 20.21 4.95
C VAL A 117 11.76 18.90 4.71
N ALA A 118 12.47 17.87 4.29
CA ALA A 118 11.89 16.56 4.02
C ALA A 118 12.72 15.47 4.68
N ALA A 119 12.06 14.35 5.01
CA ALA A 119 12.73 13.13 5.44
C ALA A 119 12.26 11.95 4.60
N THR A 120 13.14 10.96 4.46
CA THR A 120 12.88 9.72 3.72
C THR A 120 13.38 8.53 4.52
N ASP A 121 12.69 7.41 4.44
CA ASP A 121 13.13 6.17 5.07
C ASP A 121 12.64 4.93 4.30
N ALA A 122 13.25 3.77 4.57
CA ALA A 122 12.87 2.47 4.05
C ALA A 122 12.70 1.42 5.16
N SER A 123 11.60 0.67 5.07
CA SER A 123 11.26 -0.39 6.01
C SER A 123 11.31 -1.75 5.34
N TRP A 124 12.08 -2.68 5.92
CA TRP A 124 12.24 -4.03 5.38
C TRP A 124 11.81 -5.12 6.39
N LYS A 125 11.05 -6.12 5.93
CA LYS A 125 10.71 -7.31 6.73
C LYS A 125 10.32 -8.48 5.84
N ARG A 126 10.93 -9.65 6.05
CA ARG A 126 10.57 -10.92 5.40
C ARG A 126 10.43 -10.81 3.87
N GLY A 127 11.38 -10.14 3.21
CA GLY A 127 11.37 -9.97 1.75
C GLY A 127 10.37 -8.94 1.21
N THR A 128 9.67 -8.21 2.08
CA THR A 128 8.79 -7.09 1.72
C THR A 128 9.45 -5.77 2.11
N CYS A 129 9.39 -4.80 1.20
CA CYS A 129 9.91 -3.45 1.37
C CYS A 129 8.77 -2.44 1.36
N GLY A 130 8.92 -1.38 2.15
CA GLY A 130 8.20 -0.13 2.00
C GLY A 130 9.18 1.03 2.03
N ILE A 131 8.92 2.08 1.28
CA ILE A 131 9.64 3.34 1.33
C ILE A 131 8.63 4.47 1.58
N GLY A 132 9.06 5.50 2.29
CA GLY A 132 8.22 6.64 2.65
C GLY A 132 8.98 7.96 2.59
N TYR A 133 8.26 9.05 2.34
CA TYR A 133 8.75 10.41 2.53
C TYR A 133 7.66 11.31 3.10
N VAL A 134 8.08 12.34 3.82
CA VAL A 134 7.24 13.45 4.28
C VAL A 134 7.99 14.76 4.09
N VAL A 135 7.27 15.83 3.79
CA VAL A 135 7.77 17.19 3.61
C VAL A 135 7.09 18.12 4.62
N SER A 136 7.79 19.15 5.06
CA SER A 136 7.32 20.15 6.03
C SER A 136 6.09 20.94 5.58
N ASP A 137 5.72 20.90 4.29
CA ASP A 137 4.49 21.51 3.74
C ASP A 137 3.31 20.52 3.64
N GLY A 138 3.45 19.36 4.29
CA GLY A 138 2.42 18.33 4.38
C GLY A 138 2.33 17.39 3.19
N ARG A 139 3.18 17.53 2.17
CA ARG A 139 3.31 16.51 1.12
C ARG A 139 3.88 15.22 1.70
N TRP A 140 3.31 14.09 1.28
CA TRP A 140 3.77 12.78 1.68
C TRP A 140 3.62 11.77 0.54
N GLY A 141 4.42 10.70 0.63
CA GLY A 141 4.26 9.58 -0.29
C GLY A 141 4.91 8.31 0.22
N MET A 142 4.39 7.18 -0.23
CA MET A 142 4.84 5.87 0.20
C MET A 142 4.62 4.81 -0.88
N ARG A 143 5.49 3.81 -0.92
CA ARG A 143 5.40 2.72 -1.89
C ARG A 143 5.91 1.42 -1.29
N GLY A 144 5.19 0.33 -1.51
CA GLY A 144 5.59 -1.00 -1.06
C GLY A 144 5.63 -2.04 -2.17
N TRP A 145 6.51 -3.03 -2.03
CA TRP A 145 6.62 -4.18 -2.93
C TRP A 145 7.30 -5.37 -2.24
N THR A 146 7.21 -6.55 -2.86
CA THR A 146 7.94 -7.74 -2.45
C THR A 146 9.09 -8.00 -3.40
N PHE A 147 10.27 -8.35 -2.88
CA PHE A 147 11.42 -8.74 -3.69
C PHE A 147 11.16 -10.10 -4.35
N GLY A 148 11.39 -10.17 -5.67
CA GLY A 148 11.36 -11.42 -6.43
C GLY A 148 12.76 -11.98 -6.72
N PRO A 149 12.86 -13.21 -7.26
CA PRO A 149 14.14 -13.80 -7.67
C PRO A 149 14.92 -12.98 -8.71
N GLN A 150 14.21 -12.19 -9.51
CA GLN A 150 14.78 -11.35 -10.58
C GLN A 150 14.88 -9.86 -10.20
N ASP A 151 14.80 -9.54 -8.91
CA ASP A 151 14.80 -8.14 -8.48
C ASP A 151 16.15 -7.44 -8.79
N PRO A 152 16.16 -6.33 -9.56
CA PRO A 152 17.39 -5.67 -10.02
C PRO A 152 18.10 -4.85 -8.92
N THR A 153 17.61 -4.91 -7.68
CA THR A 153 18.18 -4.20 -6.52
C THR A 153 19.53 -4.78 -6.09
N GLY A 154 19.83 -6.03 -6.45
CA GLY A 154 21.08 -6.68 -6.06
C GLY A 154 21.14 -7.04 -4.56
N ARG A 155 22.37 -7.21 -4.04
CA ARG A 155 22.63 -7.66 -2.66
C ARG A 155 22.39 -6.57 -1.59
N HIS A 156 22.56 -5.30 -1.95
CA HIS A 156 22.43 -4.17 -1.02
C HIS A 156 20.99 -3.63 -0.94
N ARG A 157 20.03 -4.52 -0.63
CA ARG A 157 18.59 -4.22 -0.72
C ARG A 157 18.12 -3.05 0.14
N VAL A 158 18.63 -2.95 1.36
CA VAL A 158 18.29 -1.85 2.27
C VAL A 158 18.78 -0.53 1.70
N LEU A 159 20.09 -0.41 1.43
CA LEU A 159 20.70 0.79 0.85
C LEU A 159 20.00 1.27 -0.44
N VAL A 160 19.71 0.36 -1.37
CA VAL A 160 19.04 0.75 -2.62
C VAL A 160 17.59 1.17 -2.36
N SER A 161 16.93 0.62 -1.33
CA SER A 161 15.59 1.06 -0.93
C SER A 161 15.62 2.46 -0.31
N GLU A 162 16.61 2.76 0.55
CA GLU A 162 16.83 4.13 1.06
C GLU A 162 16.99 5.14 -0.07
N LEU A 163 17.87 4.83 -1.04
CA LEU A 163 18.07 5.69 -2.20
C LEU A 163 16.79 5.82 -3.03
N ARG A 164 16.00 4.75 -3.19
CA ARG A 164 14.70 4.83 -3.87
C ARG A 164 13.67 5.65 -3.10
N ALA A 165 13.72 5.72 -1.77
CA ALA A 165 12.88 6.62 -0.98
C ALA A 165 13.15 8.09 -1.34
N VAL A 166 14.44 8.46 -1.50
CA VAL A 166 14.84 9.77 -2.02
C VAL A 166 14.35 9.99 -3.45
N GLY A 167 14.47 8.97 -4.32
CA GLY A 167 13.92 9.05 -5.68
C GLY A 167 12.41 9.31 -5.70
N LEU A 168 11.67 8.67 -4.79
CA LEU A 168 10.23 8.87 -4.66
C LEU A 168 9.88 10.31 -4.24
N LEU A 169 10.64 10.90 -3.32
CA LEU A 169 10.50 12.32 -2.93
C LEU A 169 10.80 13.26 -4.10
N LEU A 170 11.95 13.09 -4.76
CA LEU A 170 12.40 13.97 -5.85
C LEU A 170 11.59 13.79 -7.15
N ASP A 171 10.74 12.76 -7.24
CA ASP A 171 9.72 12.66 -8.28
C ASP A 171 8.56 13.65 -8.04
N ARG A 172 8.40 14.20 -6.83
CA ARG A 172 7.27 15.08 -6.46
C ARG A 172 7.64 16.54 -6.15
N VAL A 173 8.84 16.81 -5.65
CA VAL A 173 9.28 18.18 -5.31
C VAL A 173 9.90 18.86 -6.51
N GLU A 174 9.43 20.06 -6.86
CA GLU A 174 9.88 20.84 -8.01
C GLU A 174 11.36 21.30 -7.90
N ASP A 175 12.13 21.24 -8.98
CA ASP A 175 13.59 21.45 -8.97
C ASP A 175 14.05 22.86 -8.56
N GLY A 176 13.14 23.85 -8.53
CA GLY A 176 13.44 25.26 -8.22
C GLY A 176 13.34 25.68 -6.75
N ARG A 177 12.92 24.80 -5.83
CA ARG A 177 12.85 25.11 -4.39
C ARG A 177 14.06 24.55 -3.63
N ASP A 178 14.62 25.36 -2.73
CA ASP A 178 15.60 24.89 -1.76
C ASP A 178 15.00 23.78 -0.90
N LEU A 179 15.71 22.65 -0.84
CA LEU A 179 15.27 21.44 -0.16
C LEU A 179 16.37 20.98 0.79
N VAL A 180 16.06 20.89 2.07
CA VAL A 180 16.85 20.19 3.07
C VAL A 180 16.30 18.77 3.19
N LEU A 181 17.10 17.79 2.81
CA LEU A 181 16.75 16.38 2.90
C LEU A 181 17.48 15.73 4.08
N LEU A 182 16.70 15.28 5.05
CA LEU A 182 17.12 14.51 6.21
C LEU A 182 17.18 13.03 5.85
N VAL A 183 18.32 12.40 6.11
CA VAL A 183 18.56 10.97 5.85
C VAL A 183 19.31 10.37 7.04
N ASP A 184 18.84 9.25 7.58
CA ASP A 184 19.50 8.56 8.70
C ASP A 184 20.53 7.50 8.27
N SER A 185 20.50 7.10 7.00
CA SER A 185 21.47 6.19 6.40
C SER A 185 22.72 6.92 5.92
N LEU A 186 23.80 6.88 6.70
CA LEU A 186 25.14 7.35 6.29
C LEU A 186 25.61 6.72 4.97
N SER A 187 25.23 5.46 4.73
CA SER A 187 25.56 4.77 3.48
C SER A 187 24.85 5.40 2.29
N ALA A 188 23.55 5.69 2.39
CA ALA A 188 22.82 6.39 1.34
C ALA A 188 23.36 7.81 1.13
N LEU A 189 23.62 8.52 2.22
CA LEU A 189 24.15 9.88 2.22
C LEU A 189 25.50 10.00 1.48
N ARG A 190 26.36 8.98 1.58
CA ARG A 190 27.61 8.91 0.82
C ARG A 190 27.39 8.96 -0.69
N PHE A 191 26.44 8.17 -1.21
CA PHE A 191 26.11 8.16 -2.64
C PHE A 191 25.45 9.48 -3.07
N LEU A 192 24.50 9.99 -2.30
CA LEU A 192 23.83 11.26 -2.60
C LEU A 192 24.84 12.42 -2.68
N ARG A 193 25.79 12.49 -1.74
CA ARG A 193 26.85 13.51 -1.75
C ARG A 193 27.79 13.36 -2.93
N ALA A 194 28.12 12.14 -3.34
CA ALA A 194 28.94 11.89 -4.53
C ALA A 194 28.22 12.33 -5.81
N TRP A 195 26.95 11.95 -5.97
CA TRP A 195 26.14 12.38 -7.12
C TRP A 195 26.00 13.90 -7.18
N ARG A 196 25.82 14.57 -6.03
CA ARG A 196 25.77 16.03 -5.98
C ARG A 196 27.08 16.69 -6.44
N ARG A 197 28.22 16.02 -6.31
CA ARG A 197 29.52 16.48 -6.84
C ARG A 197 29.76 16.10 -8.31
N GLY A 198 28.83 15.39 -8.95
CA GLY A 198 28.93 14.98 -10.34
C GLY A 198 29.31 13.51 -10.55
N ASP A 199 29.56 12.72 -9.50
CA ASP A 199 29.94 11.30 -9.60
C ASP A 199 28.74 10.38 -9.95
N THR A 200 27.91 10.74 -10.93
CA THR A 200 26.63 10.07 -11.21
C THR A 200 26.76 8.61 -11.66
N GLY A 201 27.97 8.18 -12.05
CA GLY A 201 28.28 6.79 -12.36
C GLY A 201 28.51 5.89 -11.12
N LEU A 202 28.72 6.48 -9.94
CA LEU A 202 28.93 5.73 -8.71
C LEU A 202 27.61 5.10 -8.24
N LEU A 203 27.49 3.78 -8.34
CA LEU A 203 26.29 3.04 -7.94
C LEU A 203 26.64 1.97 -6.90
N PRO A 204 25.68 1.54 -6.05
CA PRO A 204 25.91 0.44 -5.13
C PRO A 204 26.36 -0.83 -5.86
N ASP A 205 27.33 -1.56 -5.30
CA ASP A 205 27.88 -2.74 -5.95
C ASP A 205 26.81 -3.79 -6.29
N GLY A 206 26.89 -4.33 -7.50
CA GLY A 206 25.92 -5.32 -7.98
C GLY A 206 24.52 -4.75 -8.24
N TYR A 207 24.36 -3.42 -8.26
CA TYR A 207 23.15 -2.79 -8.77
C TYR A 207 23.02 -3.03 -10.28
N ASP A 208 21.88 -3.55 -10.69
CA ASP A 208 21.66 -4.00 -12.06
C ASP A 208 21.26 -2.84 -12.98
N LEU A 209 22.08 -2.62 -14.02
CA LEU A 209 21.92 -1.57 -15.02
C LEU A 209 21.06 -1.95 -16.23
N ARG A 210 20.55 -3.19 -16.31
CA ARG A 210 19.72 -3.63 -17.43
C ARG A 210 18.53 -2.68 -17.67
N PRO A 211 18.13 -2.41 -18.92
CA PRO A 211 16.96 -1.59 -19.22
C PRO A 211 15.72 -2.07 -18.48
N ARG A 212 14.91 -1.15 -17.97
CA ARG A 212 13.63 -1.51 -17.33
C ARG A 212 12.59 -1.76 -18.43
N GLY A 213 11.54 -2.52 -18.11
CA GLY A 213 10.56 -3.01 -19.10
C GLY A 213 9.85 -1.94 -19.96
N SER A 214 9.97 -0.66 -19.61
CA SER A 214 9.49 0.48 -20.40
C SER A 214 10.58 1.20 -21.21
N GLY A 215 11.77 0.62 -21.36
CA GLY A 215 12.94 1.29 -21.94
C GLY A 215 13.53 2.40 -21.07
N ALA A 216 12.99 2.60 -19.86
CA ALA A 216 13.42 3.65 -18.95
C ALA A 216 14.73 3.29 -18.23
N ASP A 217 15.52 4.34 -17.96
CA ASP A 217 16.73 4.23 -17.15
C ASP A 217 16.46 3.59 -15.78
N PRO A 218 17.41 2.80 -15.24
CA PRO A 218 17.36 2.29 -13.89
C PRO A 218 17.07 3.38 -12.85
N SER A 219 16.30 3.06 -11.81
CA SER A 219 15.85 4.05 -10.82
C SER A 219 16.97 4.87 -10.17
N LEU A 220 18.10 4.24 -9.83
CA LEU A 220 19.24 4.95 -9.25
C LEU A 220 20.01 5.82 -10.25
N VAL A 221 20.04 5.44 -11.54
CA VAL A 221 20.63 6.26 -12.60
C VAL A 221 19.80 7.53 -12.77
N ARG A 222 18.47 7.40 -12.82
CA ARG A 222 17.55 8.55 -12.83
C ARG A 222 17.74 9.44 -11.60
N LEU A 223 17.85 8.84 -10.42
CA LEU A 223 18.05 9.58 -9.18
C LEU A 223 19.38 10.34 -9.17
N ALA A 224 20.48 9.72 -9.58
CA ALA A 224 21.79 10.38 -9.65
C ALA A 224 21.73 11.64 -10.53
N ARG A 225 21.05 11.56 -11.69
CA ARG A 225 20.82 12.72 -12.57
C ARG A 225 19.98 13.81 -11.91
N LYS A 226 18.94 13.44 -11.15
CA LYS A 226 18.13 14.41 -10.40
C LYS A 226 18.92 15.11 -9.30
N VAL A 227 19.76 14.36 -8.58
CA VAL A 227 20.57 14.92 -7.49
C VAL A 227 21.61 15.90 -8.02
N VAL A 228 22.32 15.57 -9.11
CA VAL A 228 23.30 16.50 -9.71
C VAL A 228 22.62 17.73 -10.32
N GLY A 229 21.41 17.58 -10.87
CA GLY A 229 20.64 18.68 -11.46
C GLY A 229 20.01 19.66 -10.46
N ARG A 230 20.23 19.48 -9.15
CA ARG A 230 19.54 20.21 -8.09
C ARG A 230 20.50 20.91 -7.13
N PRO A 231 21.04 22.09 -7.50
CA PRO A 231 22.03 22.79 -6.69
C PRO A 231 21.48 23.24 -5.31
N GLY A 232 20.18 23.50 -5.19
CA GLY A 232 19.52 23.84 -3.92
C GLY A 232 19.28 22.67 -2.96
N LEU A 233 19.76 21.46 -3.28
CA LEU A 233 19.60 20.27 -2.44
C LEU A 233 20.69 20.19 -1.34
N ARG A 234 20.26 20.44 -0.11
CA ARG A 234 21.06 20.22 1.11
C ARG A 234 20.76 18.82 1.67
N LEU A 235 21.81 18.15 2.12
CA LEU A 235 21.77 16.75 2.57
C LEU A 235 22.30 16.68 4.00
N GLU A 236 21.42 16.37 4.94
CA GLU A 236 21.71 16.37 6.37
C GLU A 236 21.48 14.99 6.97
N HIS A 237 22.38 14.62 7.88
CA HIS A 237 22.28 13.35 8.59
C HIS A 237 21.52 13.55 9.88
N VAL A 238 20.46 12.76 10.08
CA VAL A 238 19.77 12.67 11.37
C VAL A 238 20.05 11.32 11.99
N ARG A 239 20.26 11.26 13.30
CA ARG A 239 20.48 9.97 13.96
C ARG A 239 19.17 9.17 13.91
N ALA A 240 19.25 7.92 13.45
CA ALA A 240 18.11 7.00 13.50
C ALA A 240 17.56 6.89 14.93
N HIS A 241 16.24 6.84 15.06
CA HIS A 241 15.53 6.72 16.36
C HIS A 241 15.87 7.80 17.39
N SER A 242 16.20 9.01 16.95
CA SER A 242 16.58 10.13 17.82
C SER A 242 15.40 10.94 18.37
N GLY A 243 14.16 10.63 18.02
CA GLY A 243 13.02 11.51 18.31
C GLY A 243 12.75 12.54 17.21
N HIS A 244 13.53 12.58 16.11
CA HIS A 244 13.36 13.61 15.09
C HIS A 244 12.01 13.44 14.36
N PRO A 245 11.05 14.37 14.50
CA PRO A 245 9.66 14.11 14.12
C PRO A 245 9.46 13.79 12.62
N LEU A 246 10.19 14.47 11.73
CA LEU A 246 10.16 14.16 10.28
C LEU A 246 10.67 12.74 9.97
N ASN A 247 11.76 12.30 10.62
CA ASN A 247 12.36 11.00 10.34
C ASN A 247 11.47 9.87 10.84
N GLU A 248 10.89 10.02 12.03
CA GLU A 248 9.95 9.04 12.60
C GLU A 248 8.66 8.93 11.79
N THR A 249 8.21 10.05 11.22
CA THR A 249 7.07 10.06 10.31
C THR A 249 7.41 9.33 9.01
N ALA A 250 8.61 9.55 8.44
CA ALA A 250 9.07 8.83 7.26
C ALA A 250 9.20 7.31 7.50
N ASP A 251 9.76 6.88 8.63
CA ASP A 251 9.83 5.45 9.04
C ASP A 251 8.42 4.84 9.16
N SER A 252 7.52 5.56 9.83
CA SER A 252 6.14 5.12 10.00
C SER A 252 5.42 4.98 8.66
N LEU A 253 5.63 5.92 7.71
CA LEU A 253 5.11 5.81 6.34
C LEU A 253 5.72 4.63 5.58
N ALA A 254 7.03 4.40 5.71
CA ALA A 254 7.69 3.24 5.10
C ALA A 254 7.15 1.92 5.67
N SER A 255 6.90 1.87 6.98
CA SER A 255 6.28 0.73 7.67
C SER A 255 4.84 0.48 7.22
N ILE A 256 4.02 1.54 7.07
CA ILE A 256 2.66 1.45 6.49
C ILE A 256 2.74 0.91 5.05
N ALA A 257 3.64 1.45 4.22
CA ALA A 257 3.84 1.01 2.84
C ALA A 257 4.25 -0.46 2.75
N ARG A 258 5.12 -0.92 3.64
CA ARG A 258 5.51 -2.33 3.72
C ARG A 258 4.31 -3.21 4.08
N ARG A 259 3.58 -2.85 5.15
CA ARG A 259 2.45 -3.64 5.66
C ARG A 259 1.31 -3.74 4.65
N ARG A 260 0.96 -2.65 3.96
CA ARG A 260 -0.13 -2.67 2.96
C ARG A 260 0.13 -3.63 1.80
N VAL A 261 1.37 -4.09 1.57
CA VAL A 261 1.67 -5.12 0.56
C VAL A 261 1.04 -6.46 0.92
N THR A 262 1.03 -6.81 2.21
CA THR A 262 0.59 -8.13 2.70
C THR A 262 -0.70 -8.07 3.53
N GLU A 263 -1.05 -6.90 4.04
CA GLU A 263 -2.22 -6.66 4.91
C GLU A 263 -3.24 -5.77 4.18
N THR A 264 -4.52 -5.95 4.50
CA THR A 264 -5.61 -5.09 4.01
C THR A 264 -6.07 -4.16 5.13
N PHE A 265 -5.87 -2.87 4.96
CA PHE A 265 -6.32 -1.80 5.85
C PHE A 265 -6.32 -0.47 5.08
N ASP A 266 -6.98 0.55 5.62
CA ASP A 266 -6.90 1.90 5.04
C ASP A 266 -5.52 2.51 5.29
N SER A 267 -4.64 2.33 4.32
CA SER A 267 -3.27 2.84 4.43
C SER A 267 -3.18 4.34 4.16
N THR A 268 -4.14 4.90 3.39
CA THR A 268 -4.11 6.32 3.01
C THR A 268 -4.56 7.16 4.18
N ASP A 269 -5.72 6.86 4.76
CA ASP A 269 -6.23 7.58 5.93
C ASP A 269 -5.26 7.52 7.11
N ARG A 270 -4.62 6.36 7.31
CA ARG A 270 -3.59 6.20 8.35
C ARG A 270 -2.34 7.03 8.08
N ALA A 271 -1.95 7.19 6.82
CA ALA A 271 -0.80 8.02 6.45
C ALA A 271 -1.12 9.51 6.64
N GLU A 272 -2.31 9.95 6.23
CA GLU A 272 -2.75 11.35 6.37
C GLU A 272 -2.86 11.76 7.84
N GLY A 273 -3.53 10.96 8.68
CA GLY A 273 -3.65 11.27 10.11
C GLY A 273 -2.30 11.30 10.84
N LEU A 274 -1.33 10.48 10.41
CA LEU A 274 0.04 10.53 10.93
C LEU A 274 0.76 11.82 10.53
N VAL A 275 0.68 12.19 9.26
CA VAL A 275 1.34 13.41 8.72
C VAL A 275 0.71 14.66 9.33
N GLU A 276 -0.61 14.71 9.48
CA GLU A 276 -1.32 15.80 10.14
C GLU A 276 -0.87 15.97 11.60
N ALA A 277 -0.81 14.87 12.37
CA ALA A 277 -0.32 14.89 13.74
C ALA A 277 1.14 15.39 13.83
N PHE A 278 1.98 14.97 12.89
CA PHE A 278 3.36 15.45 12.74
C PHE A 278 3.41 16.96 12.47
N LEU A 279 2.66 17.48 11.48
CA LEU A 279 2.71 18.89 11.11
C LEU A 279 2.28 19.77 12.29
N HIS A 280 1.22 19.36 13.00
CA HIS A 280 0.82 20.04 14.23
C HIS A 280 1.92 20.03 15.30
N ALA A 281 2.66 18.93 15.46
CA ALA A 281 3.80 18.92 16.39
C ALA A 281 4.92 19.85 15.88
N TRP A 282 5.36 19.69 14.64
CA TRP A 282 6.47 20.43 14.02
C TRP A 282 6.30 21.94 14.10
N HIS A 283 5.11 22.45 13.76
CA HIS A 283 4.84 23.88 13.75
C HIS A 283 4.52 24.46 15.12
N ARG A 284 4.03 23.65 16.08
CA ARG A 284 3.87 24.11 17.49
C ARG A 284 5.20 24.28 18.20
N THR A 285 6.20 23.45 17.89
CA THR A 285 7.52 23.51 18.54
C THR A 285 8.49 24.46 17.86
N GLY A 286 8.02 25.28 16.90
CA GLY A 286 8.82 26.31 16.25
C GLY A 286 9.90 25.79 15.29
N GLY A 287 9.69 24.61 14.69
CA GLY A 287 10.63 23.99 13.75
C GLY A 287 12.02 23.84 14.37
N ILE A 288 12.25 22.78 15.15
CA ILE A 288 13.47 22.57 15.93
C ILE A 288 14.71 22.91 15.10
N ALA A 289 15.27 24.08 15.37
CA ALA A 289 16.59 24.46 14.95
C ALA A 289 17.56 23.77 15.92
N ALA A 290 18.22 22.70 15.43
CA ALA A 290 19.59 22.29 15.75
C ALA A 290 19.94 21.01 14.98
#